data_AF-A0A2S8F5G1-F1
#
_entry.id   AF-A0A2S8F5G1-F1
#
_cell.length_a   1.000
_cell.length_b   1.000
_cell.length_c   1.000
_cell.angle_alpha   90.00
_cell.angle_beta   90.00
_cell.angle_gamma   90.00
#
_symmetry.space_group_name_H-M   'P 1'
#
loop_
_entity.id
_entity.type
_entity.pdbx_description
1 polymer ?
#
loop_
_entity_poly.entity_id
_entity_poly.type
_entity_poly.pdbx_seq_one_letter_code
_entity_poly.pdbx_strand_id
1 'polypeptide(L)'
;MTYLTHRNSGNWIGCLLVLVAGWGLFDQLPLAAAQEADGDHYSVPVDSLDDDARDKVYTSPQSILADFFGKRRAGMVVNGLEDLVGITATGLSPLMVLSIASPVVYFMTEADRRQELIFLYQPWFFIPIILITLLMAFKDTVLTFASYLKMPLDILGILFHLMGFLLGFRLIYHFLDINLAADSGPLGTILTVAIIILMFAFYTSVWVLSNVFEVLILINPFPLVDTFLRVSRIGVLLVMYVACWIHPALGGIIALPILIVSLITFERSLRTMLLGFRLAGDVILFRSDKVEPDSKRLTAFASFGGTLPWMTLGKLVKKDEIWTFTFRRFSIGPTHSIAIPPGPYSIAKGSLFPGLLLSTEKGAQLVVRFPASYRGQEEALAQVFQTNDIQDFRLSTMAKSAWNSLWKSFFRRSPKPTDLASE
;
A
#
# COMPACT_ATOMS: atom_id res chain seq x y z
N MET A 1 -16.01 18.09 -36.96
CA MET A 1 -16.98 17.52 -36.01
C MET A 1 -16.17 16.86 -34.90
N THR A 2 -16.00 17.59 -33.81
CA THR A 2 -14.85 17.50 -32.90
C THR A 2 -15.31 16.77 -31.63
N TYR A 3 -14.99 15.48 -31.49
CA TYR A 3 -15.27 14.74 -30.25
C TYR A 3 -14.11 14.90 -29.26
N LEU A 4 -14.38 15.72 -28.24
CA LEU A 4 -13.62 15.88 -27.01
C LEU A 4 -13.50 14.53 -26.27
N THR A 5 -12.36 13.86 -26.38
CA THR A 5 -11.95 12.79 -25.45
C THR A 5 -11.12 13.39 -24.31
N HIS A 6 -11.73 14.29 -23.54
CA HIS A 6 -11.16 14.78 -22.29
C HIS A 6 -11.51 13.81 -21.15
N ARG A 7 -11.02 12.56 -21.20
CA ARG A 7 -11.21 11.59 -20.10
C ARG A 7 -10.19 11.90 -19.00
N ASN A 8 -10.63 12.72 -18.06
CA ASN A 8 -9.84 13.21 -16.93
C ASN A 8 -9.49 12.03 -15.99
N SER A 9 -8.21 11.68 -15.90
CA SER A 9 -7.70 10.63 -15.00
C SER A 9 -7.83 10.98 -13.51
N GLY A 10 -8.30 12.19 -13.17
CA GLY A 10 -8.57 12.64 -11.80
C GLY A 10 -9.88 12.13 -11.18
N ASN A 11 -10.84 11.61 -11.97
CA ASN A 11 -12.14 11.21 -11.42
C ASN A 11 -12.11 9.97 -10.52
N TRP A 12 -11.10 9.10 -10.66
CA TRP A 12 -11.04 7.87 -9.87
C TRP A 12 -10.70 8.14 -8.40
N ILE A 13 -9.88 9.15 -8.12
CA ILE A 13 -9.59 9.60 -6.74
C ILE A 13 -10.83 10.25 -6.12
N GLY A 14 -11.59 11.02 -6.90
CA GLY A 14 -12.87 11.58 -6.48
C GLY A 14 -13.92 10.51 -6.17
N CYS A 15 -14.05 9.48 -7.03
CA CYS A 15 -14.94 8.34 -6.77
C CYS A 15 -14.52 7.53 -5.53
N LEU A 16 -13.21 7.37 -5.28
CA LEU A 16 -12.71 6.67 -4.10
C LEU A 16 -13.01 7.45 -2.80
N LEU A 17 -12.86 8.79 -2.82
CA LEU A 17 -13.21 9.65 -1.69
C LEU A 17 -14.72 9.72 -1.45
N VAL A 18 -15.54 9.73 -2.51
CA VAL A 18 -17.01 9.68 -2.41
C VAL A 18 -17.51 8.32 -1.92
N LEU A 19 -16.84 7.22 -2.28
CA LEU A 19 -17.14 5.89 -1.73
C LEU A 19 -16.76 5.78 -0.24
N VAL A 20 -15.64 6.37 0.18
CA VAL A 20 -15.22 6.42 1.60
C VAL A 20 -16.18 7.29 2.43
N ALA A 21 -16.62 8.43 1.88
CA ALA A 21 -17.59 9.30 2.56
C ALA A 21 -19.02 8.73 2.57
N GLY A 22 -19.42 8.03 1.49
CA GLY A 22 -20.75 7.42 1.36
C GLY A 22 -20.96 6.19 2.24
N TRP A 23 -19.91 5.41 2.51
CA TRP A 23 -20.02 4.18 3.31
C TRP A 23 -20.25 4.48 4.81
N GLY A 24 -19.73 5.60 5.33
CA GLY A 24 -19.94 6.00 6.73
C GLY A 24 -21.36 6.47 7.05
N LEU A 25 -22.18 6.77 6.04
CA LEU A 25 -23.55 7.28 6.20
C LEU A 25 -24.62 6.18 6.15
N PHE A 26 -24.30 4.97 5.69
CA PHE A 26 -25.29 3.91 5.48
C PHE A 26 -25.64 3.09 6.74
N ASP A 27 -24.89 3.22 7.84
CA ASP A 27 -25.16 2.53 9.12
C ASP A 27 -26.12 3.32 10.06
N GLN A 28 -26.59 4.52 9.67
CA GLN A 28 -27.57 5.28 10.47
C GLN A 28 -29.03 5.07 10.06
N LEU A 29 -29.38 3.89 9.53
CA LEU A 29 -30.79 3.48 9.38
C LEU A 29 -31.21 2.75 10.67
N PRO A 30 -32.00 3.38 11.57
CA PRO A 30 -32.42 2.72 12.79
C PRO A 30 -33.55 1.74 12.46
N LEU A 31 -33.28 0.45 12.59
CA LEU A 31 -34.32 -0.56 12.66
C LEU A 31 -34.76 -0.74 14.12
N ALA A 32 -36.05 -0.47 14.37
CA ALA A 32 -36.83 -0.67 15.60
C ALA A 32 -36.46 0.27 16.78
N ALA A 33 -37.32 1.12 17.35
CA ALA A 33 -38.77 1.08 17.55
C ALA A 33 -39.26 -0.24 18.17
N ALA A 34 -38.98 -0.44 19.47
CA ALA A 34 -39.93 -0.97 20.46
C ALA A 34 -39.22 -1.23 21.81
N GLN A 35 -39.34 -0.32 22.77
CA GLN A 35 -39.69 -0.64 24.16
C GLN A 35 -39.94 0.65 24.96
N GLU A 36 -41.21 1.00 25.11
CA GLU A 36 -41.70 1.76 26.26
C GLU A 36 -41.75 0.81 27.46
N ALA A 37 -41.14 1.21 28.57
CA ALA A 37 -41.60 0.88 29.92
C ALA A 37 -40.95 1.82 30.95
N ASP A 38 -41.79 2.75 31.38
CA ASP A 38 -41.92 3.44 32.67
C ASP A 38 -41.15 2.88 33.89
N GLY A 39 -40.70 3.76 34.80
CA GLY A 39 -40.21 3.38 36.13
C GLY A 39 -39.20 4.34 36.77
N ASP A 40 -39.71 5.33 37.50
CA ASP A 40 -38.99 6.23 38.42
C ASP A 40 -38.24 5.53 39.56
N HIS A 41 -37.27 6.29 40.13
CA HIS A 41 -36.44 6.06 41.32
C HIS A 41 -35.14 5.26 41.15
N TYR A 42 -33.98 5.92 41.28
CA TYR A 42 -32.90 5.43 42.15
C TYR A 42 -32.04 6.56 42.73
N SER A 43 -31.86 6.49 44.04
CA SER A 43 -30.87 7.19 44.84
C SER A 43 -29.53 6.45 44.75
N VAL A 44 -28.43 7.19 44.89
CA VAL A 44 -27.04 6.70 44.96
C VAL A 44 -26.44 7.30 46.24
N PRO A 45 -25.42 6.73 46.93
CA PRO A 45 -24.86 5.36 46.94
C PRO A 45 -24.65 4.80 48.37
N VAL A 46 -24.49 3.48 48.57
CA VAL A 46 -23.53 2.90 49.54
C VAL A 46 -23.16 1.47 49.12
N ASP A 47 -21.85 1.21 49.01
CA ASP A 47 -21.14 -0.08 48.99
C ASP A 47 -21.52 -1.16 47.94
N SER A 48 -20.79 -1.16 46.83
CA SER A 48 -20.55 -2.35 46.00
C SER A 48 -19.16 -2.32 45.35
N LEU A 49 -18.11 -2.40 46.17
CA LEU A 49 -16.80 -2.86 45.70
C LEU A 49 -16.85 -4.39 45.57
N ASP A 50 -17.32 -4.93 44.43
CA ASP A 50 -16.81 -6.18 43.82
C ASP A 50 -17.59 -6.75 42.59
N ASP A 51 -18.64 -6.13 42.05
CA ASP A 51 -19.40 -6.74 40.92
C ASP A 51 -19.04 -6.24 39.50
N ASP A 52 -18.12 -5.29 39.36
CA ASP A 52 -17.82 -4.61 38.09
C ASP A 52 -16.98 -5.43 37.08
N ALA A 53 -16.72 -6.71 37.38
CA ALA A 53 -15.99 -7.63 36.51
C ALA A 53 -16.90 -8.44 35.57
N ARG A 54 -18.19 -8.57 35.87
CA ARG A 54 -19.13 -9.45 35.12
C ARG A 54 -19.96 -8.74 34.04
N ASP A 55 -19.89 -7.42 33.94
CA ASP A 55 -20.69 -6.63 33.00
C ASP A 55 -19.92 -5.95 31.86
N LYS A 56 -18.63 -6.27 31.67
CA LYS A 56 -17.85 -5.67 30.58
C LYS A 56 -18.24 -6.27 29.24
N VAL A 57 -19.18 -5.61 28.55
CA VAL A 57 -19.38 -5.82 27.12
C VAL A 57 -18.09 -5.33 26.46
N TYR A 58 -17.33 -6.27 25.89
CA TYR A 58 -16.12 -5.95 25.16
C TYR A 58 -16.49 -5.29 23.82
N THR A 59 -16.79 -3.99 23.86
CA THR A 59 -17.25 -3.21 22.70
C THR A 59 -16.12 -2.83 21.76
N SER A 60 -14.86 -2.93 22.19
CA SER A 60 -13.68 -2.60 21.38
C SER A 60 -12.52 -3.57 21.65
N PRO A 61 -11.68 -3.91 20.66
CA PRO A 61 -10.48 -4.71 20.88
C PRO A 61 -9.51 -4.08 21.86
N GLN A 62 -9.54 -2.76 22.06
CA GLN A 62 -8.75 -2.12 23.09
C GLN A 62 -9.10 -2.64 24.49
N SER A 63 -10.38 -2.95 24.77
CA SER A 63 -10.78 -3.50 26.07
C SER A 63 -10.33 -4.96 26.28
N ILE A 64 -10.36 -5.79 25.22
CA ILE A 64 -9.87 -7.18 25.24
C ILE A 64 -8.35 -7.22 25.22
N LEU A 65 -7.71 -6.40 24.39
CA LEU A 65 -6.26 -6.29 24.29
C LEU A 65 -5.68 -5.59 25.52
N ALA A 66 -6.34 -4.61 26.15
CA ALA A 66 -5.89 -4.06 27.44
C ALA A 66 -6.06 -5.06 28.60
N ASP A 67 -7.09 -5.93 28.56
CA ASP A 67 -7.20 -7.05 29.51
C ASP A 67 -6.17 -8.16 29.21
N PHE A 68 -5.85 -8.41 27.93
CA PHE A 68 -4.88 -9.43 27.49
C PHE A 68 -3.41 -8.95 27.61
N PHE A 69 -3.14 -7.66 27.41
CA PHE A 69 -1.85 -6.99 27.61
C PHE A 69 -1.65 -6.47 29.04
N GLY A 70 -2.58 -6.81 29.93
CA GLY A 70 -2.50 -6.56 31.36
C GLY A 70 -2.91 -5.15 31.73
N LYS A 71 -4.02 -5.05 32.47
CA LYS A 71 -4.32 -3.89 33.33
C LYS A 71 -3.15 -3.64 34.27
N ARG A 72 -2.20 -2.77 33.89
CA ARG A 72 -1.35 -2.06 34.83
C ARG A 72 -1.28 -0.59 34.45
N ARG A 73 -2.06 0.20 35.20
CA ARG A 73 -1.94 1.64 35.45
C ARG A 73 -1.06 2.37 34.42
N ALA A 74 -1.65 2.85 33.36
CA ALA A 74 -0.90 3.50 32.31
C ALA A 74 -1.56 4.85 32.01
N GLY A 75 -0.87 5.94 32.34
CA GLY A 75 -1.34 7.28 32.03
C GLY A 75 -1.46 7.50 30.52
N MET A 76 -2.05 8.65 30.14
CA MET A 76 -2.32 9.08 28.75
C MET A 76 -1.23 8.74 27.71
N VAL A 77 0.04 8.75 28.11
CA VAL A 77 1.19 8.45 27.24
C VAL A 77 1.23 6.98 26.79
N VAL A 78 0.86 6.03 27.65
CA VAL A 78 0.91 4.60 27.31
C VAL A 78 -0.23 4.22 26.36
N ASN A 79 -1.43 4.77 26.60
CA ASN A 79 -2.58 4.59 25.69
C ASN A 79 -2.26 5.16 24.29
N GLY A 80 -1.62 6.34 24.22
CA GLY A 80 -1.19 6.92 22.94
C GLY A 80 -0.12 6.09 22.21
N LEU A 81 0.74 5.35 22.94
CA LEU A 81 1.72 4.45 22.33
C LEU A 81 1.07 3.16 21.81
N GLU A 82 0.06 2.64 22.50
CA GLU A 82 -0.74 1.51 22.04
C GLU A 82 -1.51 1.84 20.75
N ASP A 83 -2.12 3.02 20.69
CA ASP A 83 -2.81 3.52 19.49
C ASP A 83 -1.84 3.68 18.32
N LEU A 84 -0.65 4.23 18.57
CA LEU A 84 0.40 4.36 17.56
C LEU A 84 0.81 2.99 17.00
N VAL A 85 0.98 1.99 17.87
CA VAL A 85 1.28 0.62 17.44
C VAL A 85 0.13 0.07 16.62
N GLY A 86 -1.12 0.19 17.08
CA GLY A 86 -2.31 -0.30 16.38
C GLY A 86 -2.43 0.30 14.98
N ILE A 87 -2.24 1.62 14.85
CA ILE A 87 -2.25 2.34 13.58
C ILE A 87 -1.10 1.89 12.68
N THR A 88 0.10 1.73 13.22
CA THR A 88 1.28 1.32 12.44
C THR A 88 1.14 -0.12 11.95
N ALA A 89 0.70 -1.04 12.82
CA ALA A 89 0.45 -2.44 12.47
C ALA A 89 -0.63 -2.56 11.39
N THR A 90 -1.75 -1.85 11.60
CA THR A 90 -2.87 -1.83 10.66
C THR A 90 -2.45 -1.18 9.35
N GLY A 91 -1.68 -0.09 9.36
CA GLY A 91 -1.14 0.53 8.15
C GLY A 91 -0.20 -0.40 7.38
N LEU A 92 0.64 -1.15 8.07
CA LEU A 92 1.56 -2.10 7.44
C LEU A 92 0.83 -3.28 6.80
N SER A 93 -0.14 -3.89 7.47
CA SER A 93 -0.94 -4.97 6.89
C SER A 93 -2.31 -5.11 7.57
N PRO A 94 -3.34 -4.42 7.05
CA PRO A 94 -4.67 -4.45 7.66
C PRO A 94 -5.26 -5.86 7.69
N LEU A 95 -5.10 -6.62 6.60
CA LEU A 95 -5.63 -7.98 6.50
C LEU A 95 -4.94 -8.96 7.44
N MET A 96 -3.61 -8.83 7.62
CA MET A 96 -2.89 -9.67 8.58
C MET A 96 -3.33 -9.37 10.01
N VAL A 97 -3.47 -8.08 10.36
CA VAL A 97 -4.00 -7.68 11.67
C VAL A 97 -5.39 -8.26 11.90
N LEU A 98 -6.32 -8.11 10.94
CA LEU A 98 -7.66 -8.69 11.04
C LEU A 98 -7.65 -10.22 11.11
N SER A 99 -6.75 -10.89 10.39
CA SER A 99 -6.65 -12.36 10.41
C SER A 99 -6.26 -12.91 11.78
N ILE A 100 -5.63 -12.10 12.64
CA ILE A 100 -5.19 -12.49 13.98
C ILE A 100 -6.11 -11.90 15.05
N ALA A 101 -6.37 -10.60 15.00
CA ALA A 101 -7.14 -9.89 16.00
C ALA A 101 -8.61 -10.35 16.02
N SER A 102 -9.21 -10.57 14.85
CA SER A 102 -10.63 -10.96 14.77
C SER A 102 -10.96 -12.29 15.44
N PRO A 103 -10.27 -13.41 15.14
CA PRO A 103 -10.53 -14.67 15.84
C PRO A 103 -10.19 -14.58 17.33
N VAL A 104 -9.11 -13.87 17.70
CA VAL A 104 -8.74 -13.69 19.12
C VAL A 104 -9.87 -13.00 19.88
N VAL A 105 -10.37 -11.88 19.37
CA VAL A 105 -11.51 -11.14 19.96
C VAL A 105 -12.73 -12.06 20.05
N TYR A 106 -13.11 -12.72 18.95
CA TYR A 106 -14.29 -13.59 18.92
C TYR A 106 -14.24 -14.71 19.97
N PHE A 107 -13.10 -15.39 20.12
CA PHE A 107 -12.97 -16.51 21.05
C PHE A 107 -12.78 -16.06 22.50
N MET A 108 -12.28 -14.84 22.74
CA MET A 108 -12.19 -14.25 24.08
C MET A 108 -13.51 -13.66 24.56
N THR A 109 -14.40 -13.23 23.66
CA THR A 109 -15.73 -12.78 24.02
C THR A 109 -16.61 -13.96 24.47
N GLU A 110 -17.37 -13.72 25.55
CA GLU A 110 -18.35 -14.66 26.10
C GLU A 110 -19.38 -15.08 25.03
N ALA A 111 -19.81 -16.34 25.08
CA ALA A 111 -20.56 -16.95 23.98
C ALA A 111 -21.92 -16.28 23.69
N ASP A 112 -22.54 -15.71 24.72
CA ASP A 112 -23.77 -14.93 24.69
C ASP A 112 -23.58 -13.54 24.07
N ARG A 113 -22.44 -12.87 24.32
CA ARG A 113 -22.15 -11.51 23.82
C ARG A 113 -21.54 -11.47 22.41
N ARG A 114 -21.17 -12.62 21.82
CA ARG A 114 -20.55 -12.68 20.47
C ARG A 114 -21.40 -12.09 19.35
N GLN A 115 -22.72 -12.03 19.51
CA GLN A 115 -23.61 -11.46 18.49
C GLN A 115 -23.51 -9.93 18.42
N GLU A 116 -23.06 -9.29 19.49
CA GLU A 116 -22.90 -7.83 19.60
C GLU A 116 -21.60 -7.34 18.95
N LEU A 117 -20.67 -8.26 18.66
CA LEU A 117 -19.42 -7.93 18.00
C LEU A 117 -19.68 -7.39 16.59
N ILE A 118 -18.95 -6.33 16.22
CA ILE A 118 -18.98 -5.78 14.86
C ILE A 118 -18.64 -6.87 13.83
N PHE A 119 -19.13 -6.70 12.60
CA PHE A 119 -18.95 -7.69 11.53
C PHE A 119 -17.49 -8.11 11.29
N LEU A 120 -16.52 -7.23 11.56
CA LEU A 120 -15.09 -7.51 11.42
C LEU A 120 -14.61 -8.70 12.30
N TYR A 121 -15.29 -8.99 13.40
CA TYR A 121 -14.95 -10.07 14.32
C TYR A 121 -15.85 -11.30 14.17
N GLN A 122 -16.77 -11.29 13.21
CA GLN A 122 -17.64 -12.44 12.98
C GLN A 122 -16.95 -13.55 12.17
N PRO A 123 -17.18 -14.84 12.47
CA PRO A 123 -16.50 -15.96 11.80
C PRO A 123 -16.69 -15.96 10.29
N TRP A 124 -17.89 -15.63 9.82
CA TRP A 124 -18.18 -15.56 8.40
C TRP A 124 -17.35 -14.50 7.66
N PHE A 125 -16.81 -13.51 8.38
CA PHE A 125 -15.96 -12.45 7.83
C PHE A 125 -14.46 -12.78 7.97
N PHE A 126 -14.00 -13.14 9.18
CA PHE A 126 -12.57 -13.36 9.39
C PHE A 126 -12.06 -14.69 8.81
N ILE A 127 -12.89 -15.73 8.70
CA ILE A 127 -12.47 -17.02 8.12
C ILE A 127 -12.04 -16.83 6.65
N PRO A 128 -12.82 -16.19 5.77
CA PRO A 128 -12.37 -15.86 4.42
C PRO A 128 -11.08 -15.04 4.39
N ILE A 129 -10.91 -14.05 5.29
CA ILE A 129 -9.69 -13.24 5.37
C ILE A 129 -8.48 -14.09 5.72
N ILE A 130 -8.60 -14.99 6.70
CA ILE A 130 -7.52 -15.93 7.07
C ILE A 130 -7.18 -16.81 5.87
N LEU A 131 -8.17 -17.38 5.19
CA LEU A 131 -7.96 -18.23 4.02
C LEU A 131 -7.26 -17.48 2.88
N ILE A 132 -7.68 -16.26 2.57
CA ILE A 132 -7.04 -15.41 1.56
C ILE A 132 -5.61 -15.05 1.97
N THR A 133 -5.40 -14.68 3.22
CA THR A 133 -4.07 -14.32 3.74
C THR A 133 -3.12 -15.52 3.68
N LEU A 134 -3.59 -16.71 4.04
CA LEU A 134 -2.83 -17.96 3.95
C LEU A 134 -2.56 -18.34 2.50
N LEU A 135 -3.54 -18.22 1.60
CA LEU A 135 -3.36 -18.44 0.16
C LEU A 135 -2.30 -17.49 -0.40
N MET A 136 -2.34 -16.22 0.00
CA MET A 136 -1.35 -15.21 -0.38
C MET A 136 0.04 -15.50 0.17
N ALA A 137 0.17 -16.09 1.36
CA ALA A 137 1.46 -16.55 1.88
C ALA A 137 1.95 -17.82 1.16
N PHE A 138 1.04 -18.73 0.84
CA PHE A 138 1.36 -20.02 0.23
C PHE A 138 1.79 -19.91 -1.23
N LYS A 139 1.17 -18.99 -2.00
CA LYS A 139 1.54 -18.76 -3.41
C LYS A 139 3.03 -18.48 -3.57
N ASP A 140 3.66 -17.81 -2.62
CA ASP A 140 5.06 -17.39 -2.73
C ASP A 140 6.02 -18.56 -2.49
N THR A 141 5.54 -19.64 -1.84
CA THR A 141 6.29 -20.87 -1.58
C THR A 141 6.15 -21.86 -2.73
N VAL A 142 4.96 -21.94 -3.35
CA VAL A 142 4.67 -22.93 -4.41
C VAL A 142 4.91 -22.39 -5.81
N LEU A 143 4.61 -21.12 -6.07
CA LEU A 143 4.67 -20.53 -7.41
C LEU A 143 5.98 -19.78 -7.68
N THR A 144 6.97 -19.90 -6.79
CA THR A 144 8.34 -19.42 -7.01
C THR A 144 8.92 -19.92 -8.34
N PHE A 145 8.49 -21.10 -8.80
CA PHE A 145 8.94 -21.76 -10.03
C PHE A 145 8.01 -21.52 -11.24
N ALA A 146 6.82 -20.96 -11.04
CA ALA A 146 5.81 -20.75 -12.08
C ALA A 146 5.58 -19.25 -12.34
N SER A 147 6.54 -18.61 -13.01
CA SER A 147 6.56 -17.15 -13.24
C SER A 147 5.32 -16.58 -13.92
N TYR A 148 4.56 -17.38 -14.68
CA TYR A 148 3.35 -16.92 -15.38
C TYR A 148 2.12 -16.80 -14.45
N LEU A 149 1.96 -17.71 -13.48
CA LEU A 149 0.85 -17.67 -12.51
C LEU A 149 1.09 -16.64 -11.40
N LYS A 150 2.34 -16.29 -11.16
CA LYS A 150 2.73 -15.35 -10.10
C LYS A 150 2.15 -13.95 -10.31
N MET A 151 2.21 -13.43 -11.54
CA MET A 151 1.77 -12.07 -11.87
C MET A 151 0.30 -11.76 -11.51
N PRO A 152 -0.71 -12.56 -11.94
CA PRO A 152 -2.10 -12.30 -11.56
C PRO A 152 -2.32 -12.37 -10.05
N LEU A 153 -1.54 -13.20 -9.33
CA LEU A 153 -1.61 -13.27 -7.88
C LEU A 153 -0.93 -12.08 -7.17
N ASP A 154 0.09 -11.47 -7.76
CA ASP A 154 0.70 -10.24 -7.24
C ASP A 154 -0.24 -9.05 -7.43
N ILE A 155 -0.92 -8.99 -8.57
CA ILE A 155 -2.01 -8.03 -8.83
C ILE A 155 -3.13 -8.21 -7.80
N LEU A 156 -3.54 -9.44 -7.53
CA LEU A 156 -4.55 -9.73 -6.52
C LEU A 156 -4.09 -9.30 -5.12
N GLY A 157 -2.79 -9.45 -4.81
CA GLY A 157 -2.18 -8.91 -3.58
C GLY A 157 -2.34 -7.38 -3.45
N ILE A 158 -2.09 -6.63 -4.52
CA ILE A 158 -2.31 -5.16 -4.55
C ILE A 158 -3.78 -4.81 -4.31
N LEU A 159 -4.72 -5.53 -4.93
CA LEU A 159 -6.16 -5.33 -4.73
C LEU A 159 -6.57 -5.60 -3.28
N PHE A 160 -6.06 -6.68 -2.70
CA PHE A 160 -6.33 -7.01 -1.30
C PHE A 160 -5.74 -5.98 -0.34
N HIS A 161 -4.55 -5.44 -0.63
CA HIS A 161 -3.97 -4.35 0.17
C HIS A 161 -4.81 -3.07 0.10
N LEU A 162 -5.41 -2.78 -1.07
CA LEU A 162 -6.39 -1.71 -1.26
C LEU A 162 -7.71 -1.95 -0.50
N MET A 163 -8.28 -3.15 -0.56
CA MET A 163 -9.44 -3.50 0.26
C MET A 163 -9.12 -3.40 1.76
N GLY A 164 -7.93 -3.84 2.13
CA GLY A 164 -7.38 -3.70 3.47
C GLY A 164 -7.35 -2.25 3.94
N PHE A 165 -7.13 -1.26 3.06
CA PHE A 165 -7.18 0.15 3.43
C PHE A 165 -8.51 0.52 4.10
N LEU A 166 -9.63 0.12 3.47
CA LEU A 166 -10.98 0.43 3.94
C LEU A 166 -11.30 -0.30 5.23
N LEU A 167 -10.94 -1.58 5.31
CA LEU A 167 -11.16 -2.40 6.50
C LEU A 167 -10.32 -1.92 7.68
N GLY A 168 -9.05 -1.57 7.44
CA GLY A 168 -8.16 -1.00 8.44
C GLY A 168 -8.59 0.39 8.89
N PHE A 169 -9.14 1.21 7.98
CA PHE A 169 -9.75 2.48 8.36
C PHE A 169 -10.93 2.28 9.31
N ARG A 170 -11.83 1.35 8.99
CA ARG A 170 -12.96 0.97 9.87
C ARG A 170 -12.47 0.45 11.22
N LEU A 171 -11.42 -0.37 11.21
CA LEU A 171 -10.81 -0.90 12.42
C LEU A 171 -10.21 0.21 13.29
N ILE A 172 -9.50 1.18 12.70
CA ILE A 172 -8.93 2.32 13.43
C ILE A 172 -10.02 3.22 13.99
N TYR A 173 -11.06 3.51 13.19
CA TYR A 173 -12.21 4.28 13.67
C TYR A 173 -12.85 3.61 14.90
N HIS A 174 -12.90 2.28 14.91
CA HIS A 174 -13.41 1.51 16.02
C HIS A 174 -12.42 1.39 17.19
N PHE A 175 -11.11 1.28 16.94
CA PHE A 175 -10.09 1.33 18.00
C PHE A 175 -10.14 2.64 18.74
N LEU A 176 -10.32 3.76 18.04
CA LEU A 176 -10.40 5.06 18.69
C LEU A 176 -11.65 5.21 19.57
N ASP A 177 -12.56 4.21 19.59
CA ASP A 177 -13.81 4.09 20.35
C ASP A 177 -14.32 5.46 20.79
N ILE A 178 -14.62 6.26 19.78
CA ILE A 178 -14.92 7.67 19.92
C ILE A 178 -16.36 7.79 20.45
N ASN A 179 -16.54 7.37 21.70
CA ASN A 179 -17.55 7.91 22.59
C ASN A 179 -17.06 9.29 23.06
N LEU A 180 -16.67 10.17 22.12
CA LEU A 180 -16.38 11.57 22.43
C LEU A 180 -17.71 12.26 22.62
N ALA A 181 -18.24 11.98 23.81
CA ALA A 181 -19.01 12.84 24.67
C ALA A 181 -19.85 13.85 23.90
N ALA A 182 -21.11 13.47 23.73
CA ALA A 182 -22.24 14.40 23.72
C ALA A 182 -22.13 15.47 24.83
N ASP A 183 -21.27 15.28 25.84
CA ASP A 183 -20.99 16.19 26.96
C ASP A 183 -19.68 17.03 26.87
N SER A 184 -18.83 16.91 25.82
CA SER A 184 -17.49 17.56 25.80
C SER A 184 -17.46 19.02 25.32
N GLY A 185 -18.62 19.61 25.00
CA GLY A 185 -18.73 20.96 24.47
C GLY A 185 -18.01 21.16 23.11
N PRO A 186 -18.09 22.37 22.51
CA PRO A 186 -17.58 22.62 21.16
C PRO A 186 -16.07 22.39 21.00
N LEU A 187 -15.27 22.71 22.02
CA LEU A 187 -13.82 22.52 21.99
C LEU A 187 -13.42 21.04 22.02
N GLY A 188 -14.14 20.21 22.78
CA GLY A 188 -13.93 18.77 22.81
C GLY A 188 -14.19 18.13 21.44
N THR A 189 -15.25 18.56 20.76
CA THR A 189 -15.55 18.10 19.39
C THR A 189 -14.48 18.51 18.38
N ILE A 190 -13.97 19.75 18.44
CA ILE A 190 -12.90 20.21 17.53
C ILE A 190 -11.62 19.39 17.74
N LEU A 191 -11.22 19.18 19.01
CA LEU A 191 -10.04 18.38 19.34
C LEU A 191 -10.19 16.93 18.87
N THR A 192 -11.37 16.35 19.05
CA THR A 192 -11.73 15.01 18.55
C THR A 192 -11.51 14.90 17.06
N VAL A 193 -12.12 15.81 16.29
CA VAL A 193 -12.02 15.81 14.83
C VAL A 193 -10.56 15.99 14.40
N ALA A 194 -9.79 16.85 15.08
CA ALA A 194 -8.38 17.04 14.80
C ALA A 194 -7.56 15.76 15.03
N ILE A 195 -7.82 15.03 16.11
CA ILE A 195 -7.17 13.75 16.42
C ILE A 195 -7.51 12.71 15.34
N ILE A 196 -8.78 12.59 14.94
CA ILE A 196 -9.20 11.66 13.87
C ILE A 196 -8.46 11.94 12.58
N ILE A 197 -8.41 13.22 12.15
CA ILE A 197 -7.72 13.63 10.93
C ILE A 197 -6.23 13.29 11.01
N LEU A 198 -5.60 13.54 12.15
CA LEU A 198 -4.19 13.24 12.37
C LEU A 198 -3.91 11.73 12.32
N MET A 199 -4.71 10.92 13.02
CA MET A 199 -4.58 9.46 13.03
C MET A 199 -4.83 8.86 11.64
N PHE A 200 -5.81 9.40 10.90
CA PHE A 200 -6.06 9.01 9.52
C PHE A 200 -4.88 9.35 8.60
N ALA A 201 -4.25 10.50 8.79
CA ALA A 201 -3.06 10.88 8.03
C ALA A 201 -1.87 9.95 8.34
N PHE A 202 -1.66 9.58 9.60
CA PHE A 202 -0.63 8.60 9.99
C PHE A 202 -0.90 7.22 9.41
N TYR A 203 -2.12 6.72 9.54
CA TYR A 203 -2.53 5.45 8.94
C TYR A 203 -2.30 5.44 7.44
N THR A 204 -2.79 6.46 6.73
CA THR A 204 -2.64 6.58 5.29
C THR A 204 -1.17 6.64 4.90
N SER A 205 -0.34 7.35 5.67
CA SER A 205 1.09 7.39 5.41
C SER A 205 1.70 5.99 5.46
N VAL A 206 1.51 5.27 6.56
CA VAL A 206 2.10 3.92 6.76
C VAL A 206 1.56 2.93 5.73
N TRP A 207 0.27 3.04 5.40
CA TRP A 207 -0.35 2.23 4.36
C TRP A 207 0.23 2.50 2.96
N VAL A 208 0.48 3.76 2.60
CA VAL A 208 1.15 4.13 1.34
C VAL A 208 2.58 3.59 1.31
N LEU A 209 3.33 3.68 2.42
CA LEU A 209 4.65 3.06 2.53
C LEU A 209 4.57 1.55 2.35
N SER A 210 3.60 0.88 2.98
CA SER A 210 3.43 -0.56 2.84
C SER A 210 3.12 -0.97 1.41
N ASN A 211 2.33 -0.18 0.67
CA ASN A 211 2.06 -0.45 -0.75
C ASN A 211 3.31 -0.51 -1.61
N VAL A 212 4.38 0.20 -1.25
CA VAL A 212 5.66 0.14 -1.99
C VAL A 212 6.17 -1.29 -2.09
N PHE A 213 6.06 -2.09 -1.02
CA PHE A 213 6.49 -3.48 -1.04
C PHE A 213 5.67 -4.32 -2.03
N GLU A 214 4.35 -4.13 -2.13
CA GLU A 214 3.54 -4.86 -3.13
C GLU A 214 3.93 -4.50 -4.56
N VAL A 215 4.18 -3.20 -4.81
CA VAL A 215 4.60 -2.74 -6.14
C VAL A 215 6.01 -3.23 -6.49
N LEU A 216 6.91 -3.26 -5.51
CA LEU A 216 8.25 -3.84 -5.70
C LEU A 216 8.16 -5.33 -6.01
N ILE A 217 7.30 -6.09 -5.32
CA ILE A 217 7.06 -7.51 -5.60
C ILE A 217 6.53 -7.71 -7.02
N LEU A 218 5.59 -6.87 -7.46
CA LEU A 218 5.04 -6.93 -8.82
C LEU A 218 6.09 -6.68 -9.91
N ILE A 219 6.98 -5.71 -9.69
CA ILE A 219 7.98 -5.28 -10.69
C ILE A 219 9.21 -6.20 -10.70
N ASN A 220 9.50 -6.86 -9.58
CA ASN A 220 10.72 -7.62 -9.41
C ASN A 220 10.64 -9.00 -10.08
N PRO A 221 11.59 -9.33 -10.98
CA PRO A 221 11.63 -10.63 -11.65
C PRO A 221 12.26 -11.74 -10.80
N PHE A 222 12.82 -11.43 -9.62
CA PHE A 222 13.57 -12.37 -8.80
C PHE A 222 12.76 -12.86 -7.60
N PRO A 223 12.31 -14.14 -7.59
CA PRO A 223 11.45 -14.66 -6.52
C PRO A 223 12.07 -14.56 -5.12
N LEU A 224 13.40 -14.70 -4.99
CA LEU A 224 14.09 -14.60 -3.70
C LEU A 224 13.94 -13.22 -3.06
N VAL A 225 14.02 -12.15 -3.87
CA VAL A 225 13.88 -10.78 -3.37
C VAL A 225 12.42 -10.53 -2.97
N ASP A 226 11.44 -11.15 -3.63
CA ASP A 226 10.04 -11.03 -3.26
C ASP A 226 9.74 -11.70 -1.92
N THR A 227 10.26 -12.92 -1.73
CA THR A 227 10.18 -13.62 -0.44
C THR A 227 10.83 -12.79 0.66
N PHE A 228 12.02 -12.23 0.40
CA PHE A 228 12.69 -11.36 1.37
C PHE A 228 11.86 -10.12 1.73
N LEU A 229 11.33 -9.39 0.74
CA LEU A 229 10.50 -8.21 0.98
C LEU A 229 9.26 -8.55 1.81
N ARG A 230 8.61 -9.67 1.51
CA ARG A 230 7.42 -10.14 2.23
C ARG A 230 7.72 -10.59 3.65
N VAL A 231 8.74 -11.42 3.83
CA VAL A 231 9.19 -11.91 5.14
C VAL A 231 9.66 -10.74 5.99
N SER A 232 10.36 -9.75 5.41
CA SER A 232 10.80 -8.58 6.16
C SER A 232 9.62 -7.79 6.73
N ARG A 233 8.55 -7.56 5.94
CA ARG A 233 7.33 -6.90 6.41
C ARG A 233 6.64 -7.68 7.55
N ILE A 234 6.46 -8.99 7.37
CA ILE A 234 5.85 -9.87 8.38
C ILE A 234 6.72 -9.90 9.64
N GLY A 235 8.04 -9.94 9.49
CA GLY A 235 9.01 -9.94 10.58
C GLY A 235 8.93 -8.67 11.41
N VAL A 236 8.84 -7.49 10.78
CA VAL A 236 8.64 -6.22 11.49
C VAL A 236 7.35 -6.23 12.31
N LEU A 237 6.24 -6.71 11.73
CA LEU A 237 4.97 -6.84 12.46
C LEU A 237 5.08 -7.79 13.65
N LEU A 238 5.73 -8.95 13.47
CA LEU A 238 5.91 -9.95 14.52
C LEU A 238 6.80 -9.43 15.66
N VAL A 239 7.92 -8.77 15.33
CA VAL A 239 8.81 -8.17 16.32
C VAL A 239 8.10 -7.07 17.11
N MET A 240 7.35 -6.20 16.42
CA MET A 240 6.56 -5.16 17.07
C MET A 240 5.48 -5.75 17.98
N TYR A 241 4.80 -6.82 17.55
CA TYR A 241 3.80 -7.52 18.35
C TYR A 241 4.41 -8.16 19.61
N VAL A 242 5.53 -8.89 19.48
CA VAL A 242 6.23 -9.49 20.61
C VAL A 242 6.73 -8.42 21.58
N ALA A 243 7.22 -7.28 21.06
CA ALA A 243 7.64 -6.16 21.89
C ALA A 243 6.47 -5.57 22.70
N CYS A 244 5.29 -5.41 22.08
CA CYS A 244 4.07 -5.00 22.79
C CYS A 244 3.65 -5.97 23.89
N TRP A 245 3.79 -7.28 23.65
CA TRP A 245 3.51 -8.29 24.68
C TRP A 245 4.40 -8.07 25.90
N ILE A 246 5.69 -7.79 25.71
CA ILE A 246 6.62 -7.54 26.82
C ILE A 246 6.26 -6.21 27.53
N HIS A 247 6.13 -5.13 26.76
CA HIS A 247 5.77 -3.81 27.27
C HIS A 247 5.29 -2.89 26.13
N PRO A 248 4.13 -2.21 26.25
CA PRO A 248 3.57 -1.36 25.18
C PRO A 248 4.55 -0.33 24.62
N ALA A 249 5.34 0.32 25.49
CA ALA A 249 6.35 1.29 25.06
C ALA A 249 7.44 0.71 24.15
N LEU A 250 7.80 -0.58 24.27
CA LEU A 250 8.77 -1.22 23.37
C LEU A 250 8.22 -1.34 21.96
N GLY A 251 6.93 -1.66 21.82
CA GLY A 251 6.26 -1.62 20.52
C GLY A 251 6.21 -0.20 19.95
N GLY A 252 5.91 0.80 20.79
CA GLY A 252 5.94 2.21 20.41
C GLY A 252 7.32 2.67 19.91
N ILE A 253 8.41 2.21 20.52
CA ILE A 253 9.79 2.49 20.08
C ILE A 253 10.08 1.93 18.69
N ILE A 254 9.43 0.83 18.28
CA ILE A 254 9.55 0.26 16.94
C ILE A 254 8.61 0.97 15.95
N ALA A 255 7.38 1.27 16.38
CA ALA A 255 6.36 1.91 15.55
C ALA A 255 6.74 3.34 15.16
N LEU A 256 7.31 4.12 16.09
CA LEU A 256 7.62 5.53 15.87
C LEU A 256 8.63 5.77 14.72
N PRO A 257 9.78 5.06 14.64
CA PRO A 257 10.67 5.14 13.48
C PRO A 257 9.98 4.78 12.16
N ILE A 258 9.12 3.75 12.14
CA ILE A 258 8.38 3.35 10.95
C ILE A 258 7.45 4.49 10.50
N LEU A 259 6.73 5.10 11.44
CA LEU A 259 5.87 6.26 11.16
C LEU A 259 6.69 7.45 10.62
N ILE A 260 7.83 7.77 11.24
CA ILE A 260 8.70 8.88 10.80
C ILE A 260 9.22 8.62 9.37
N VAL A 261 9.74 7.42 9.10
CA VAL A 261 10.22 7.04 7.77
C VAL A 261 9.07 7.11 6.77
N SER A 262 7.89 6.66 7.15
CA SER A 262 6.69 6.72 6.32
C SER A 262 6.32 8.16 5.95
N LEU A 263 6.35 9.09 6.90
CA LEU A 263 6.04 10.50 6.65
C LEU A 263 7.08 11.16 5.74
N ILE A 264 8.37 10.90 5.97
CA ILE A 264 9.47 11.45 5.15
C ILE A 264 9.41 10.91 3.72
N THR A 265 9.11 9.62 3.56
CA THR A 265 9.08 8.95 2.25
C THR A 265 7.73 9.01 1.56
N PHE A 266 6.70 9.58 2.20
CA PHE A 266 5.31 9.55 1.74
C PHE A 266 5.15 9.96 0.27
N GLU A 267 5.78 11.06 -0.15
CA GLU A 267 5.70 11.53 -1.54
C GLU A 267 6.26 10.50 -2.55
N ARG A 268 7.38 9.87 -2.22
CA ARG A 268 8.01 8.85 -3.07
C ARG A 268 7.16 7.59 -3.10
N SER A 269 6.71 7.15 -1.94
CA SER A 269 5.85 5.97 -1.77
C SER A 269 4.52 6.14 -2.51
N LEU A 270 3.93 7.34 -2.49
CA LEU A 270 2.70 7.66 -3.21
C LEU A 270 2.86 7.52 -4.73
N ARG A 271 4.00 7.98 -5.29
CA ARG A 271 4.29 7.84 -6.73
C ARG A 271 4.39 6.36 -7.12
N THR A 272 5.09 5.57 -6.32
CA THR A 272 5.22 4.13 -6.54
C THR A 272 3.88 3.40 -6.41
N MET A 273 3.05 3.76 -5.44
CA MET A 273 1.70 3.22 -5.30
C MET A 273 0.82 3.51 -6.51
N LEU A 274 0.83 4.76 -7.01
CA LEU A 274 0.06 5.14 -8.21
C LEU A 274 0.53 4.40 -9.46
N LEU A 275 1.84 4.16 -9.58
CA LEU A 275 2.40 3.26 -10.59
C LEU A 275 1.79 1.86 -10.42
N GLY A 276 1.87 1.27 -9.23
CA GLY A 276 1.30 -0.05 -8.92
C GLY A 276 -0.17 -0.20 -9.31
N PHE A 277 -1.01 0.76 -8.93
CA PHE A 277 -2.43 0.75 -9.28
C PHE A 277 -2.67 0.90 -10.78
N ARG A 278 -1.89 1.73 -11.47
CA ARG A 278 -1.98 1.84 -12.93
C ARG A 278 -1.61 0.52 -13.59
N LEU A 279 -0.54 -0.14 -13.14
CA LEU A 279 -0.08 -1.43 -13.65
C LEU A 279 -1.10 -2.53 -13.42
N ALA A 280 -1.60 -2.67 -12.18
CA ALA A 280 -2.64 -3.62 -11.84
C ALA A 280 -3.90 -3.39 -12.67
N GLY A 281 -4.36 -2.13 -12.78
CA GLY A 281 -5.55 -1.77 -13.54
C GLY A 281 -5.43 -2.04 -15.04
N ASP A 282 -4.27 -1.79 -15.64
CA ASP A 282 -4.05 -2.08 -17.07
C ASP A 282 -4.18 -3.58 -17.38
N VAL A 283 -3.69 -4.44 -16.49
CA VAL A 283 -3.75 -5.88 -16.66
C VAL A 283 -5.15 -6.43 -16.37
N ILE A 284 -5.80 -6.00 -15.28
CA ILE A 284 -7.14 -6.45 -14.90
C ILE A 284 -8.17 -6.08 -15.97
N LEU A 285 -8.10 -4.86 -16.50
CA LEU A 285 -9.05 -4.36 -17.49
C LEU A 285 -8.67 -4.73 -18.92
N PHE A 286 -7.61 -5.53 -19.12
CA PHE A 286 -7.04 -5.84 -20.44
C PHE A 286 -6.93 -4.61 -21.33
N ARG A 287 -6.52 -3.49 -20.74
CA ARG A 287 -6.59 -2.19 -21.40
C ARG A 287 -5.58 -2.16 -22.54
N SER A 288 -6.03 -1.76 -23.73
CA SER A 288 -5.17 -1.52 -24.89
C SER A 288 -5.37 -0.07 -25.33
N ASP A 289 -4.35 0.77 -25.09
CA ASP A 289 -4.34 2.16 -25.53
C ASP A 289 -3.73 2.21 -26.95
N LYS A 290 -4.55 2.58 -27.94
CA LYS A 290 -4.09 2.72 -29.33
C LYS A 290 -3.14 3.92 -29.45
N VAL A 291 -2.05 3.74 -30.19
CA VAL A 291 -1.09 4.80 -30.49
C VAL A 291 -1.37 5.34 -31.89
N GLU A 292 -1.71 6.63 -31.97
CA GLU A 292 -1.82 7.32 -33.25
C GLU A 292 -0.42 7.68 -33.80
N PRO A 293 -0.15 7.53 -35.11
CA PRO A 293 1.17 7.77 -35.69
C PRO A 293 1.73 9.19 -35.50
N ASP A 294 0.86 10.20 -35.33
CA ASP A 294 1.22 11.60 -35.05
C ASP A 294 0.89 12.02 -33.60
N SER A 295 0.89 11.05 -32.67
CA SER A 295 0.58 11.35 -31.29
C SER A 295 1.67 12.23 -30.67
N LYS A 296 1.31 13.47 -30.36
CA LYS A 296 2.17 14.42 -29.63
C LYS A 296 2.15 14.19 -28.12
N ARG A 297 1.34 13.24 -27.63
CA ARG A 297 1.12 13.00 -26.20
C ARG A 297 1.02 11.51 -25.88
N LEU A 298 1.98 10.99 -25.12
CA LEU A 298 2.01 9.59 -24.69
C LEU A 298 2.11 9.49 -23.18
N THR A 299 1.45 8.49 -22.58
CA THR A 299 1.61 8.23 -21.15
C THR A 299 2.86 7.38 -20.94
N ALA A 300 3.73 7.78 -20.02
CA ALA A 300 4.97 7.05 -19.75
C ALA A 300 5.35 7.12 -18.26
N PHE A 301 6.23 6.22 -17.87
CA PHE A 301 6.83 6.14 -16.56
C PHE A 301 8.31 6.49 -16.65
N ALA A 302 8.80 7.25 -15.68
CA ALA A 302 10.22 7.51 -15.54
C ALA A 302 10.97 6.21 -15.18
N SER A 303 12.04 5.91 -15.92
CA SER A 303 12.88 4.74 -15.70
C SER A 303 13.98 5.01 -14.66
N PHE A 304 14.70 3.95 -14.26
CA PHE A 304 15.84 4.01 -13.36
C PHE A 304 17.08 4.60 -14.08
N GLY A 305 17.71 5.60 -13.47
CA GLY A 305 19.06 6.04 -13.85
C GLY A 305 19.13 7.26 -14.77
N GLY A 306 18.36 8.32 -14.53
CA GLY A 306 18.52 9.59 -15.27
C GLY A 306 18.17 10.81 -14.42
N THR A 307 17.93 11.95 -15.07
CA THR A 307 17.45 13.19 -14.44
C THR A 307 15.98 13.12 -14.01
N LEU A 308 15.25 12.08 -14.44
CA LEU A 308 13.84 11.89 -14.14
C LEU A 308 13.65 11.27 -12.75
N PRO A 309 12.61 11.70 -12.00
CA PRO A 309 12.32 11.13 -10.70
C PRO A 309 11.84 9.68 -10.85
N TRP A 310 12.50 8.77 -10.13
CA TRP A 310 12.25 7.33 -10.17
C TRP A 310 10.76 6.98 -10.02
N MET A 311 10.28 6.03 -10.85
CA MET A 311 8.92 5.44 -10.80
C MET A 311 7.76 6.45 -10.86
N THR A 312 7.99 7.63 -11.44
CA THR A 312 6.94 8.66 -11.55
C THR A 312 6.10 8.43 -12.81
N LEU A 313 4.77 8.39 -12.66
CA LEU A 313 3.82 8.42 -13.77
C LEU A 313 3.73 9.85 -14.33
N GLY A 314 3.86 9.98 -15.65
CA GLY A 314 3.76 11.25 -16.34
C GLY A 314 3.31 11.12 -17.79
N LYS A 315 3.41 12.22 -18.51
CA LYS A 315 3.08 12.31 -19.93
C LYS A 315 4.28 12.85 -20.70
N LEU A 316 4.65 12.16 -21.77
CA LEU A 316 5.52 12.67 -22.80
C LEU A 316 4.72 13.62 -23.67
N VAL A 317 5.19 14.85 -23.80
CA VAL A 317 4.62 15.86 -24.69
C VAL A 317 5.71 16.31 -25.64
N LYS A 318 5.47 16.19 -26.94
CA LYS A 318 6.36 16.72 -27.97
C LYS A 318 6.16 18.24 -28.07
N LYS A 319 7.20 19.02 -27.76
CA LYS A 319 7.25 20.49 -27.92
C LYS A 319 8.45 20.82 -28.78
N ASP A 320 8.23 21.51 -29.90
CA ASP A 320 9.30 21.99 -30.79
C ASP A 320 10.32 20.89 -31.16
N GLU A 321 9.81 19.72 -31.55
CA GLU A 321 10.58 18.50 -31.87
C GLU A 321 11.33 17.85 -30.69
N ILE A 322 11.26 18.41 -29.47
CA ILE A 322 11.86 17.85 -28.26
C ILE A 322 10.78 17.16 -27.40
N TRP A 323 11.06 15.93 -26.99
CA TRP A 323 10.21 15.19 -26.07
C TRP A 323 10.41 15.70 -24.64
N THR A 324 9.33 16.15 -24.01
CA THR A 324 9.34 16.65 -22.63
C THR A 324 8.48 15.75 -21.74
N PHE A 325 9.07 15.24 -20.66
CA PHE A 325 8.37 14.48 -19.65
C PHE A 325 7.70 15.41 -18.63
N THR A 326 6.38 15.40 -18.61
CA THR A 326 5.55 16.25 -17.75
C THR A 326 4.90 15.43 -16.64
N PHE A 327 5.04 15.87 -15.39
CA PHE A 327 4.46 15.21 -14.21
C PHE A 327 4.00 16.24 -13.17
N ARG A 328 3.16 15.84 -12.21
CA ARG A 328 2.67 16.70 -11.12
C ARG A 328 3.13 16.18 -9.77
N ARG A 329 3.51 17.10 -8.87
CA ARG A 329 3.82 16.74 -7.47
C ARG A 329 2.54 16.30 -6.76
N PHE A 330 2.54 15.17 -6.03
CA PHE A 330 1.34 14.61 -5.38
C PHE A 330 0.11 14.41 -6.29
N SER A 331 0.31 14.32 -7.62
CA SER A 331 -0.77 14.31 -8.63
C SER A 331 -1.65 15.57 -8.72
N ILE A 332 -1.61 16.47 -7.73
CA ILE A 332 -2.46 17.67 -7.61
C ILE A 332 -1.65 18.97 -7.72
N GLY A 333 -0.36 18.92 -7.41
CA GLY A 333 0.55 20.08 -7.38
C GLY A 333 0.99 20.60 -8.76
N PRO A 334 1.95 21.55 -8.78
CA PRO A 334 2.41 22.20 -10.00
C PRO A 334 2.97 21.19 -11.00
N THR A 335 2.84 21.52 -12.29
CA THR A 335 3.32 20.66 -13.37
C THR A 335 4.80 20.92 -13.60
N HIS A 336 5.62 19.91 -13.37
CA HIS A 336 7.04 19.91 -13.67
C HIS A 336 7.28 19.27 -15.04
N SER A 337 8.20 19.85 -15.81
CA SER A 337 8.52 19.42 -17.16
C SER A 337 10.04 19.28 -17.29
N ILE A 338 10.50 18.09 -17.68
CA ILE A 338 11.92 17.79 -17.87
C ILE A 338 12.11 17.34 -19.32
N ALA A 339 13.02 18.01 -20.05
CA ALA A 339 13.34 17.62 -21.42
C ALA A 339 14.13 16.31 -21.42
N ILE A 340 13.75 15.40 -22.32
CA ILE A 340 14.49 14.17 -22.56
C ILE A 340 15.71 14.50 -23.43
N PRO A 341 16.91 13.97 -23.11
CA PRO A 341 18.09 14.18 -23.94
C PRO A 341 17.83 13.72 -25.38
N PRO A 342 18.09 14.55 -26.39
CA PRO A 342 17.95 14.15 -27.78
C PRO A 342 19.02 13.11 -28.13
N GLY A 343 18.64 12.12 -28.91
CA GLY A 343 19.58 11.15 -29.48
C GLY A 343 18.85 10.02 -30.22
N PRO A 344 19.60 9.05 -30.78
CA PRO A 344 19.02 7.91 -31.44
C PRO A 344 18.20 7.08 -30.44
N TYR A 345 16.88 7.15 -30.59
CA TYR A 345 15.94 6.36 -29.80
C TYR A 345 15.78 4.97 -30.41
N SER A 346 15.62 3.95 -29.56
CA SER A 346 15.15 2.63 -29.98
C SER A 346 14.00 2.17 -29.07
N ILE A 347 13.10 1.35 -29.61
CA ILE A 347 11.98 0.81 -28.83
C ILE A 347 12.35 -0.58 -28.32
N ALA A 348 12.28 -0.74 -27.01
CA ALA A 348 12.45 -2.01 -26.33
C ALA A 348 11.12 -2.77 -26.28
N LYS A 349 11.06 -3.94 -26.90
CA LYS A 349 9.95 -4.90 -26.73
C LYS A 349 10.14 -5.67 -25.42
N GLY A 350 9.60 -5.12 -24.34
CA GLY A 350 9.62 -5.78 -23.04
C GLY A 350 8.56 -6.88 -22.94
N SER A 351 8.78 -7.85 -22.04
CA SER A 351 7.79 -8.91 -21.78
C SER A 351 6.46 -8.37 -21.21
N LEU A 352 6.51 -7.22 -20.54
CA LEU A 352 5.36 -6.59 -19.87
C LEU A 352 5.21 -5.11 -20.21
N PHE A 353 6.33 -4.40 -20.37
CA PHE A 353 6.35 -2.96 -20.60
C PHE A 353 7.24 -2.65 -21.80
N PRO A 354 6.71 -2.01 -22.85
CA PRO A 354 7.56 -1.41 -23.87
C PRO A 354 8.43 -0.33 -23.22
N GLY A 355 9.62 -0.09 -23.75
CA GLY A 355 10.53 0.93 -23.24
C GLY A 355 11.07 1.81 -24.36
N LEU A 356 11.40 3.06 -24.02
CA LEU A 356 12.20 3.94 -24.87
C LEU A 356 13.65 3.87 -24.40
N LEU A 357 14.51 3.35 -25.26
CA LEU A 357 15.96 3.30 -25.06
C LEU A 357 16.60 4.49 -25.78
N LEU A 358 17.63 5.05 -25.16
CA LEU A 358 18.54 6.00 -25.77
C LEU A 358 19.89 5.32 -25.95
N SER A 359 20.38 5.26 -27.18
CA SER A 359 21.72 4.70 -27.43
C SER A 359 22.77 5.71 -27.02
N THR A 360 23.55 5.37 -25.99
CA THR A 360 24.70 6.15 -25.50
C THR A 360 26.00 5.40 -25.82
N GLU A 361 27.15 6.09 -25.76
CA GLU A 361 28.48 5.45 -25.95
C GLU A 361 28.74 4.29 -24.99
N LYS A 362 28.05 4.25 -23.84
CA LYS A 362 28.13 3.18 -22.83
C LYS A 362 27.10 2.06 -23.03
N GLY A 363 26.34 2.11 -24.12
CA GLY A 363 25.26 1.18 -24.45
C GLY A 363 23.85 1.81 -24.42
N ALA A 364 22.83 0.99 -24.68
CA ALA A 364 21.44 1.42 -24.66
C ALA A 364 20.95 1.64 -23.22
N GLN A 365 20.46 2.85 -22.93
CA GLN A 365 19.95 3.26 -21.62
C GLN A 365 18.43 3.44 -21.66
N LEU A 366 17.71 2.84 -20.71
CA LEU A 366 16.26 2.98 -20.62
C LEU A 366 15.87 4.33 -20.03
N VAL A 367 15.27 5.19 -20.84
CA VAL A 367 14.87 6.55 -20.46
C VAL A 367 13.48 6.55 -19.83
N VAL A 368 12.51 5.94 -20.51
CA VAL A 368 11.12 5.84 -20.05
C VAL A 368 10.55 4.45 -20.34
N ARG A 369 9.60 4.05 -19.51
CA ARG A 369 8.81 2.81 -19.69
C ARG A 369 7.39 3.17 -20.05
N PHE A 370 6.81 2.47 -21.01
CA PHE A 370 5.41 2.63 -21.36
C PHE A 370 4.54 1.67 -20.51
N PRO A 371 3.31 2.07 -20.14
CA PRO A 371 2.34 1.18 -19.52
C PRO A 371 2.09 -0.09 -20.33
N ALA A 372 1.64 -1.15 -19.63
CA ALA A 372 1.25 -2.40 -20.27
C ALA A 372 0.14 -2.22 -21.31
N SER A 373 -0.63 -1.12 -21.23
CA SER A 373 -1.66 -0.80 -22.21
C SER A 373 -1.14 -0.54 -23.63
N TYR A 374 0.16 -0.28 -23.80
CA TYR A 374 0.80 -0.12 -25.10
C TYR A 374 1.43 -1.40 -25.66
N ARG A 375 1.20 -2.55 -25.00
CA ARG A 375 1.69 -3.84 -25.49
C ARG A 375 1.06 -4.17 -26.84
N GLY A 376 1.88 -4.59 -27.81
CA GLY A 376 1.43 -4.84 -29.18
C GLY A 376 1.26 -3.58 -30.02
N GLN A 377 1.73 -2.42 -29.55
CA GLN A 377 1.77 -1.14 -30.28
C GLN A 377 3.22 -0.66 -30.46
N GLU A 378 4.21 -1.56 -30.37
CA GLU A 378 5.63 -1.21 -30.39
C GLU A 378 6.04 -0.58 -31.73
N GLU A 379 5.49 -1.06 -32.84
CA GLU A 379 5.73 -0.52 -34.18
C GLU A 379 5.13 0.89 -34.33
N ALA A 380 3.94 1.12 -33.76
CA ALA A 380 3.31 2.44 -33.75
C ALA A 380 4.08 3.43 -32.86
N LEU A 381 4.62 2.97 -31.73
CA LEU A 381 5.53 3.77 -30.90
C LEU A 381 6.81 4.10 -31.69
N ALA A 382 7.39 3.14 -32.40
CA ALA A 382 8.59 3.35 -33.20
C ALA A 382 8.38 4.44 -34.27
N GLN A 383 7.22 4.45 -34.92
CA GLN A 383 6.82 5.52 -35.86
C GLN A 383 6.75 6.91 -35.19
N VAL A 384 6.14 7.02 -34.01
CA VAL A 384 6.03 8.30 -33.27
C VAL A 384 7.41 8.85 -32.88
N PHE A 385 8.35 7.97 -32.52
CA PHE A 385 9.73 8.34 -32.20
C PHE A 385 10.67 8.38 -33.41
N GLN A 386 10.14 8.19 -34.63
CA GLN A 386 10.89 8.17 -35.90
C GLN A 386 12.10 7.22 -35.87
N THR A 387 11.93 6.06 -35.24
CA THR A 387 12.95 5.01 -35.16
C THR A 387 12.47 3.73 -35.81
N ASN A 388 13.41 3.00 -36.44
CA ASN A 388 13.18 1.67 -37.01
C ASN A 388 13.82 0.56 -36.16
N ASP A 389 14.56 0.94 -35.10
CA ASP A 389 15.26 -0.02 -34.26
C ASP A 389 14.34 -0.50 -33.14
N ILE A 390 13.79 -1.71 -33.33
CA ILE A 390 13.01 -2.42 -32.32
C ILE A 390 13.90 -3.50 -31.72
N GLN A 391 14.33 -3.30 -30.49
CA GLN A 391 15.17 -4.24 -29.76
C GLN A 391 14.31 -5.16 -28.90
N ASP A 392 14.51 -6.47 -29.02
CA ASP A 392 13.84 -7.47 -28.17
C ASP A 392 14.45 -7.47 -26.76
N PHE A 393 13.98 -6.55 -25.93
CA PHE A 393 14.48 -6.35 -24.58
C PHE A 393 13.76 -7.26 -23.60
N ARG A 394 13.99 -8.57 -23.69
CA ARG A 394 13.47 -9.53 -22.71
C ARG A 394 14.17 -9.31 -21.37
N LEU A 395 13.39 -8.90 -20.36
CA LEU A 395 13.83 -8.63 -18.98
C LEU A 395 14.64 -9.79 -18.38
N SER A 396 14.36 -11.04 -18.79
CA SER A 396 15.13 -12.23 -18.39
C SER A 396 16.59 -12.20 -18.84
N THR A 397 16.90 -11.62 -20.00
CA THR A 397 18.26 -11.52 -20.54
C THR A 397 19.07 -10.44 -19.81
N MET A 398 18.44 -9.31 -19.50
CA MET A 398 19.07 -8.22 -18.72
C MET A 398 19.20 -8.59 -17.24
N ALA A 399 18.21 -9.28 -16.66
CA ALA A 399 18.25 -9.82 -15.31
C ALA A 399 19.37 -10.86 -15.17
N LYS A 400 19.55 -11.76 -16.15
CA LYS A 400 20.71 -12.68 -16.18
C LYS A 400 22.04 -11.93 -16.24
N SER A 401 22.12 -10.87 -17.04
CA SER A 401 23.34 -10.05 -17.17
C SER A 401 23.65 -9.27 -15.88
N ALA A 402 22.65 -8.59 -15.30
CA ALA A 402 22.77 -7.85 -14.05
C ALA A 402 23.04 -8.78 -12.87
N TRP A 403 22.37 -9.93 -12.78
CA TRP A 403 22.62 -10.97 -11.78
C TRP A 403 24.02 -11.55 -11.94
N ASN A 404 24.46 -11.88 -13.15
CA ASN A 404 25.84 -12.35 -13.38
C ASN A 404 26.88 -11.29 -13.03
N SER A 405 26.59 -10.00 -13.23
CA SER A 405 27.48 -8.91 -12.88
C SER A 405 27.54 -8.69 -11.36
N LEU A 406 26.40 -8.69 -10.68
CA LEU A 406 26.29 -8.64 -9.22
C LEU A 406 26.92 -9.88 -8.55
N TRP A 407 26.65 -11.08 -9.07
CA TRP A 407 27.24 -12.33 -8.59
C TRP A 407 28.76 -12.34 -8.75
N LYS A 408 29.28 -11.87 -9.90
CA LYS A 408 30.73 -11.70 -10.11
C LYS A 408 31.33 -10.66 -9.16
N SER A 409 30.61 -9.57 -8.86
CA SER A 409 31.06 -8.56 -7.89
C SER A 409 31.03 -9.06 -6.45
N PHE A 410 30.13 -9.99 -6.11
CA PHE A 410 29.94 -10.44 -4.73
C PHE A 410 30.74 -11.72 -4.40
N PHE A 411 31.00 -12.59 -5.39
CA PHE A 411 31.67 -13.88 -5.19
C PHE A 411 33.07 -14.01 -5.80
N ARG A 412 33.54 -13.05 -6.60
CA ARG A 412 34.92 -13.07 -7.11
C ARG A 412 35.83 -12.33 -6.13
N ARG A 413 36.50 -13.08 -5.25
CA ARG A 413 37.69 -12.61 -4.52
C ARG A 413 38.62 -11.92 -5.53
N SER A 414 39.01 -10.67 -5.25
CA SER A 414 40.14 -10.05 -5.93
C SER A 414 41.32 -11.03 -5.92
N PRO A 415 41.99 -11.27 -7.06
CA PRO A 415 43.22 -12.05 -7.04
C PRO A 415 44.20 -11.39 -6.07
N LYS A 416 44.85 -12.20 -5.23
CA LYS A 416 45.90 -11.71 -4.33
C LYS A 416 46.99 -11.06 -5.17
N PRO A 417 47.57 -9.93 -4.74
CA PRO A 417 48.66 -9.26 -5.44
C PRO A 417 49.99 -9.98 -5.20
N THR A 418 50.07 -11.26 -5.55
CA THR A 418 51.30 -12.07 -5.41
C THR A 418 51.72 -12.82 -6.67
N ASP A 419 50.93 -12.76 -7.75
CA ASP A 419 51.26 -13.40 -9.04
C ASP A 419 51.72 -12.40 -10.12
N LEU A 420 52.23 -11.22 -9.74
CA LEU A 420 52.89 -10.28 -10.67
C LEU A 420 54.41 -10.17 -10.42
N ALA A 421 54.99 -11.16 -9.73
CA ALA A 421 56.42 -11.25 -9.49
C ALA A 421 56.97 -12.65 -9.81
N SER A 422 56.54 -13.25 -10.93
CA SER A 422 57.29 -14.29 -11.65
C SER A 422 56.54 -14.69 -12.92
N GLU A 423 56.78 -13.97 -14.01
CA GLU A 423 57.15 -14.50 -15.34
C GLU A 423 57.31 -13.34 -16.35
#